data_AF-C0FWX3-F1
#
_entry.id   AF-C0FWX3-F1
#
_cell.length_a   1.000
_cell.length_b   1.000
_cell.length_c   1.000
_cell.angle_alpha   90.00
_cell.angle_beta   90.00
_cell.angle_gamma   90.00
#
_symmetry.space_group_name_H-M   'P 1'
#
loop_
_entity.id
_entity.type
_entity.pdbx_description
1 polymer ?
#
loop_
_entity_poly.entity_id
_entity_poly.type
_entity_poly.pdbx_seq_one_letter_code
_entity_poly.pdbx_strand_id
1 'polypeptide(L)'
;MKLLFKQRLFSWFDSYDIYDEAGNTVYVVKGQFSWGHKLAIYDAYGNEVGMVVQKVLTFLPKFEIYKNGSYIGYLSKEFSFLTPHYNIDYNGWHIDGTIMEWDYSILDRSGYQIAKISKELFRMTDTYVIDVQDPGNALDALMFVLAIDAEKCSRN
;
A
#
# COMPACT_ATOMS: atom_id res chain seq x y z
N MET A 1 -11.66 -10.70 0.36
CA MET A 1 -11.18 -10.76 -1.04
C MET A 1 -9.68 -10.58 -1.04
N LYS A 2 -8.93 -11.24 -1.92
CA LYS A 2 -7.47 -11.04 -1.97
C LYS A 2 -7.02 -10.23 -3.16
N LEU A 3 -6.07 -9.34 -2.90
CA LEU A 3 -5.26 -8.67 -3.90
C LEU A 3 -3.87 -9.32 -3.88
N LEU A 4 -3.41 -9.75 -5.05
CA LEU A 4 -2.16 -10.48 -5.24
C LEU A 4 -1.22 -9.64 -6.11
N PHE A 5 0.04 -9.57 -5.72
CA PHE A 5 1.09 -8.98 -6.53
C PHE A 5 2.28 -9.94 -6.60
N LYS A 6 2.69 -10.26 -7.83
CA LYS A 6 3.57 -11.40 -8.15
C LYS A 6 5.06 -11.05 -8.29
N GLN A 7 5.42 -9.80 -8.06
CA GLN A 7 6.79 -9.34 -8.16
C GLN A 7 7.16 -8.50 -6.95
N ARG A 8 8.43 -8.57 -6.59
CA ARG A 8 9.01 -7.75 -5.55
C ARG A 8 9.07 -6.33 -6.11
N LEU A 9 8.36 -5.42 -5.47
CA LEU A 9 8.28 -4.00 -5.81
C LEU A 9 9.70 -3.42 -5.72
N PHE A 10 10.44 -3.41 -6.83
CA PHE A 10 11.87 -3.05 -6.81
C PHE A 10 12.20 -1.73 -7.46
N SER A 11 11.19 -1.00 -7.93
CA SER A 11 11.36 0.40 -8.25
C SER A 11 10.04 1.14 -8.07
N TRP A 12 10.10 2.28 -7.39
CA TRP A 12 9.01 3.24 -7.35
C TRP A 12 8.51 3.62 -8.76
N PHE A 13 9.37 3.50 -9.77
CA PHE A 13 9.09 3.88 -11.15
C PHE A 13 8.48 2.75 -12.00
N ASP A 14 8.42 1.53 -11.48
CA ASP A 14 7.87 0.41 -12.26
C ASP A 14 6.35 0.46 -12.28
N SER A 15 5.78 -0.04 -13.37
CA SER A 15 4.35 -0.30 -13.47
C SER A 15 4.11 -1.78 -13.22
N TYR A 16 3.08 -2.09 -12.44
CA TYR A 16 2.76 -3.47 -12.08
C TYR A 16 1.25 -3.66 -11.90
N ASP A 17 0.84 -4.90 -12.15
CA ASP A 17 -0.56 -5.32 -12.06
C ASP A 17 -0.85 -5.90 -10.68
N ILE A 18 -2.05 -5.62 -10.19
CA ILE A 18 -2.64 -6.23 -9.02
C ILE A 18 -3.73 -7.20 -9.49
N TYR A 19 -3.66 -8.43 -9.03
CA TYR A 19 -4.55 -9.51 -9.43
C TYR A 19 -5.53 -9.88 -8.32
N ASP A 20 -6.70 -10.39 -8.68
CA ASP A 20 -7.57 -11.11 -7.75
C ASP A 20 -7.15 -12.58 -7.58
N GLU A 21 -7.91 -13.32 -6.77
CA GLU A 21 -7.70 -14.75 -6.50
C GLU A 21 -7.89 -15.64 -7.74
N ALA A 22 -8.64 -15.17 -8.73
CA ALA A 22 -8.85 -15.85 -10.01
C ALA A 22 -7.75 -15.53 -11.04
N GLY A 23 -6.85 -14.58 -10.72
CA GLY A 23 -5.77 -14.15 -11.60
C GLY A 23 -6.16 -13.04 -12.58
N ASN A 24 -7.32 -12.41 -12.42
CA ASN A 24 -7.72 -11.27 -13.23
C ASN A 24 -7.05 -9.99 -12.70
N THR A 25 -6.59 -9.12 -13.60
CA THR A 25 -6.08 -7.81 -13.22
C THR A 25 -7.23 -6.94 -12.72
N VAL A 26 -7.17 -6.54 -11.45
CA VAL A 26 -8.15 -5.65 -10.79
C VAL A 26 -7.68 -4.20 -10.75
N TYR A 27 -6.37 -3.99 -10.60
CA TYR A 27 -5.77 -2.66 -10.66
C TYR A 27 -4.45 -2.71 -11.42
N VAL A 28 -4.11 -1.58 -12.04
CA VAL A 28 -2.79 -1.33 -12.63
C VAL A 28 -2.16 -0.15 -11.90
N VAL A 29 -0.99 -0.36 -11.31
CA VAL A 29 -0.22 0.69 -10.65
C VAL A 29 0.85 1.19 -11.61
N LYS A 30 1.00 2.51 -11.73
CA LYS A 30 2.01 3.15 -12.56
C LYS A 30 2.81 4.16 -11.75
N GLY A 31 4.11 3.95 -11.66
CA GLY A 31 5.06 4.96 -11.19
C GLY A 31 5.08 6.18 -12.11
N GLN A 32 5.01 7.38 -11.54
CA GLN A 32 5.09 8.64 -12.27
C GLN A 32 6.14 9.57 -11.65
N PHE A 33 6.85 10.30 -12.50
CA PHE A 33 7.77 11.35 -12.06
C PHE A 33 6.96 12.58 -11.60
N SER A 34 7.25 13.08 -10.41
CA SER A 34 6.71 14.35 -9.89
C SER A 34 7.81 15.06 -9.09
N TRP A 35 7.51 16.18 -8.42
CA TRP A 35 8.48 16.83 -7.52
C TRP A 35 8.98 15.84 -6.45
N GLY A 36 8.10 14.92 -6.03
CA GLY A 36 8.49 13.69 -5.35
C GLY A 36 8.10 12.47 -6.15
N HIS A 37 7.75 11.44 -5.41
CA HIS A 37 7.44 10.13 -5.95
C HIS A 37 5.91 9.93 -5.97
N LYS A 38 5.32 9.62 -7.14
CA LYS A 38 3.88 9.39 -7.32
C LYS A 38 3.62 7.96 -7.82
N LEU A 39 2.64 7.28 -7.24
CA LEU A 39 2.05 6.05 -7.76
C LEU A 39 0.59 6.36 -8.13
N ALA A 40 0.23 6.19 -9.40
CA ALA A 40 -1.14 6.30 -9.87
C ALA A 40 -1.74 4.90 -10.03
N ILE A 41 -2.96 4.71 -9.56
CA ILE A 41 -3.66 3.42 -9.53
C ILE A 41 -4.87 3.53 -10.45
N TYR A 42 -4.93 2.62 -11.41
CA TYR A 42 -5.98 2.56 -12.42
C TYR A 42 -6.84 1.32 -12.20
N ASP A 43 -8.14 1.44 -12.46
CA ASP A 43 -9.03 0.29 -12.53
C ASP A 43 -8.81 -0.51 -13.83
N ALA A 44 -9.53 -1.64 -13.97
CA ALA A 44 -9.49 -2.47 -15.17
C ALA A 44 -9.95 -1.76 -16.46
N TYR A 45 -10.64 -0.62 -16.35
CA TYR A 45 -11.09 0.19 -17.48
C TYR A 45 -10.11 1.30 -17.85
N GLY A 46 -9.03 1.46 -17.08
CA GLY A 46 -8.02 2.50 -17.30
C GLY A 46 -8.38 3.86 -16.70
N ASN A 47 -9.36 3.94 -15.80
CA ASN A 47 -9.64 5.17 -15.05
C ASN A 47 -8.71 5.27 -13.84
N GLU A 48 -8.12 6.44 -13.59
CA GLU A 48 -7.37 6.68 -12.35
C GLU A 48 -8.36 6.73 -11.17
N VAL A 49 -8.25 5.76 -10.26
CA VAL A 49 -9.14 5.61 -9.09
C VAL A 49 -8.45 5.99 -7.78
N GLY A 50 -7.12 5.96 -7.75
CA GLY A 50 -6.34 6.26 -6.56
C GLY A 50 -4.94 6.75 -6.88
N MET A 51 -4.33 7.43 -5.92
CA MET A 51 -2.98 7.95 -6.05
C MET A 51 -2.29 8.03 -4.68
N VAL A 52 -1.03 7.62 -4.64
CA VAL A 52 -0.13 7.76 -3.48
C VAL A 52 0.98 8.73 -3.87
N VAL A 53 1.12 9.82 -3.11
CA VAL A 53 2.10 10.89 -3.41
C VAL A 53 3.03 11.09 -2.22
N GLN A 54 4.32 10.94 -2.43
CA GLN A 54 5.31 11.29 -1.41
C GLN A 54 5.37 12.81 -1.23
N LYS A 55 5.25 13.25 0.02
CA LYS A 55 5.51 14.64 0.38
C LYS A 55 7.01 14.86 0.52
N VAL A 56 7.53 15.80 -0.26
CA VAL A 56 8.93 16.23 -0.16
C VAL A 56 9.11 17.30 0.92
N LEU A 57 10.35 17.50 1.38
CA LEU A 57 10.73 18.48 2.40
C LEU A 57 10.11 18.25 3.80
N THR A 58 9.78 17.00 4.13
CA THR A 58 9.39 16.59 5.49
C THR A 58 10.59 16.02 6.24
N PHE A 59 10.60 16.16 7.56
CA PHE A 59 11.68 15.60 8.40
C PHE A 59 11.72 14.07 8.40
N LEU A 60 10.54 13.43 8.35
CA LEU A 60 10.37 11.99 8.19
C LEU A 60 9.53 11.69 6.94
N PRO A 61 9.64 10.49 6.34
CA PRO A 61 8.82 10.08 5.20
C PRO A 61 7.32 10.26 5.46
N LYS A 62 6.63 10.93 4.54
CA LYS A 62 5.18 11.15 4.56
C LYS A 62 4.61 10.96 3.16
N PHE A 63 3.47 10.28 3.08
CA PHE A 63 2.76 9.97 1.85
C PHE A 63 1.31 10.40 1.97
N GLU A 64 0.85 11.22 1.03
CA GLU A 64 -0.54 11.65 0.91
C GLU A 64 -1.30 10.65 0.02
N ILE A 65 -2.54 10.35 0.41
CA ILE A 65 -3.40 9.38 -0.26
C ILE A 65 -4.59 10.13 -0.86
N TYR A 66 -4.84 9.86 -2.14
CA TYR A 66 -5.92 10.46 -2.90
C TYR A 66 -6.79 9.36 -3.52
N LYS A 67 -8.10 9.50 -3.42
CA LYS A 67 -9.09 8.60 -4.01
C LYS A 67 -10.00 9.41 -4.92
N ASN A 68 -10.15 8.99 -6.18
CA ASN A 68 -10.93 9.73 -7.19
C ASN A 68 -10.56 11.22 -7.26
N GLY A 69 -9.25 11.53 -7.18
CA GLY A 69 -8.72 12.90 -7.21
C GLY A 69 -8.89 13.71 -5.91
N SER A 70 -9.56 13.18 -4.88
CA SER A 70 -9.75 13.85 -3.59
C SER A 70 -8.77 13.34 -2.56
N TYR A 71 -8.17 14.24 -1.78
CA TYR A 71 -7.34 13.87 -0.63
C TYR A 71 -8.19 13.17 0.43
N ILE A 72 -7.76 11.99 0.88
CA ILE A 72 -8.49 11.21 1.90
C ILE A 72 -7.72 11.02 3.20
N GLY A 73 -6.40 11.20 3.19
CA GLY A 73 -5.57 10.95 4.37
C GLY A 73 -4.09 10.86 4.04
N TYR A 74 -3.29 10.45 5.03
CA TYR A 74 -1.85 10.26 4.85
C TYR A 74 -1.31 9.08 5.66
N LEU A 75 -0.17 8.57 5.21
CA LEU A 75 0.73 7.70 5.97
C LEU A 75 1.97 8.49 6.34
N SER A 76 2.40 8.48 7.60
CA SER A 76 3.69 9.06 7.98
C SER A 76 4.47 8.11 8.86
N LYS A 77 5.78 8.08 8.65
CA LYS A 77 6.68 7.37 9.55
C LYS A 77 6.78 8.11 10.88
N GLU A 78 6.76 7.38 11.98
CA GLU A 78 7.02 7.90 13.32
C GLU A 78 8.43 7.59 13.78
N PHE A 79 8.95 8.45 14.66
CA PHE A 79 10.27 8.26 15.23
C PHE A 79 10.27 7.01 16.13
N SER A 80 11.11 6.04 15.80
CA SER A 80 11.14 4.74 16.46
C SER A 80 12.57 4.19 16.46
N PHE A 81 13.00 3.61 17.59
CA PHE A 81 14.40 3.20 17.80
C PHE A 81 14.70 1.75 17.37
N LEU A 82 13.68 0.88 17.29
CA LEU A 82 13.86 -0.57 17.11
C LEU A 82 13.07 -1.08 15.89
N THR A 83 11.77 -0.80 15.83
CA THR A 83 10.87 -1.26 14.77
C THR A 83 10.21 -0.08 14.07
N PRO A 84 10.06 -0.12 12.74
CA PRO A 84 9.42 0.97 12.01
C PRO A 84 7.96 1.10 12.45
N HIS A 85 7.59 2.28 12.92
CA HIS A 85 6.21 2.64 13.24
C HIS A 85 5.69 3.63 12.20
N TYR A 86 4.42 3.47 11.83
CA TYR A 86 3.74 4.36 10.91
C TYR A 86 2.40 4.77 11.50
N ASN A 87 2.09 6.05 11.34
CA ASN A 87 0.79 6.61 11.61
C ASN A 87 -0.04 6.63 10.32
N ILE A 88 -1.28 6.16 10.40
CA ILE A 88 -2.28 6.25 9.35
C ILE A 88 -3.34 7.25 9.79
N ASP A 89 -3.40 8.40 9.11
CA ASP A 89 -4.48 9.37 9.30
C ASP A 89 -5.59 9.09 8.28
N TYR A 90 -6.33 8.01 8.53
CA TYR A 90 -7.48 7.61 7.73
C TYR A 90 -8.36 6.63 8.52
N ASN A 91 -9.64 6.95 8.73
CA ASN A 91 -10.63 6.08 9.39
C ASN A 91 -10.20 5.47 10.74
N GLY A 92 -9.24 6.07 11.45
CA GLY A 92 -8.66 5.52 12.67
C GLY A 92 -7.94 4.19 12.47
N TRP A 93 -7.46 3.92 11.25
CA TRP A 93 -6.71 2.72 10.95
C TRP A 93 -5.32 2.75 11.58
N HIS A 94 -4.81 1.59 11.93
CA HIS A 94 -3.45 1.44 12.44
C HIS A 94 -2.87 0.09 12.01
N ILE A 95 -1.55 -0.03 12.12
CA ILE A 95 -0.82 -1.23 11.72
C ILE A 95 -0.46 -2.02 12.98
N ASP A 96 -0.68 -3.33 12.91
CA ASP A 96 -0.25 -4.28 13.93
C ASP A 96 0.56 -5.42 13.29
N GLY A 97 1.73 -5.75 13.85
CA GLY A 97 2.61 -6.83 13.37
C GLY A 97 3.97 -6.40 12.80
N THR A 98 4.61 -7.32 12.07
CA THR A 98 6.01 -7.18 11.61
C THR A 98 6.07 -6.75 10.14
N ILE A 99 6.13 -5.44 9.94
CA ILE A 99 6.15 -4.83 8.59
C ILE A 99 7.33 -5.31 7.75
N MET A 100 8.51 -5.52 8.36
CA MET A 100 9.71 -5.96 7.64
C MET A 100 9.50 -7.31 6.93
N GLU A 101 8.85 -8.25 7.60
CA GLU A 101 8.62 -9.62 7.13
C GLU A 101 7.38 -9.76 6.24
N TRP A 102 6.70 -8.64 5.97
CA TRP A 102 5.41 -8.63 5.28
C TRP A 102 4.33 -9.44 5.99
N ASP A 103 4.38 -9.53 7.32
CA ASP A 103 3.36 -10.19 8.15
C ASP A 103 2.78 -9.18 9.13
N TYR A 104 1.77 -8.44 8.68
CA TYR A 104 1.12 -7.39 9.46
C TYR A 104 -0.34 -7.23 9.04
N SER A 105 -1.13 -6.58 9.89
CA SER A 105 -2.53 -6.29 9.65
C SER A 105 -2.79 -4.79 9.72
N ILE A 106 -3.77 -4.33 8.94
CA ILE A 106 -4.38 -3.01 9.10
C ILE A 106 -5.69 -3.23 9.85
N LEU A 107 -5.81 -2.58 11.01
CA LEU A 107 -6.96 -2.68 11.90
C LEU A 107 -7.65 -1.32 12.00
N ASP A 108 -8.96 -1.31 12.25
CA ASP A 108 -9.67 -0.09 12.61
C ASP A 108 -9.55 0.26 14.10
N ARG A 109 -10.13 1.39 14.52
CA ARG A 109 -10.15 1.84 15.92
C ARG A 109 -10.74 0.86 16.93
N SER A 110 -11.57 -0.09 16.49
CA SER A 110 -12.20 -1.12 17.33
C SER A 110 -11.38 -2.41 17.41
N GLY A 111 -10.29 -2.50 16.64
CA GLY A 111 -9.50 -3.71 16.47
C GLY A 111 -10.08 -4.65 15.39
N TYR A 112 -11.07 -4.21 14.63
CA TYR A 112 -11.59 -4.99 13.50
C TYR A 112 -10.54 -5.00 12.38
N GLN A 113 -10.23 -6.19 11.88
CA GLN A 113 -9.25 -6.35 10.83
C GLN A 113 -9.82 -5.87 9.48
N ILE A 114 -9.19 -4.86 8.91
CA ILE A 114 -9.52 -4.35 7.57
C ILE A 114 -8.81 -5.20 6.52
N ALA A 115 -7.51 -5.41 6.70
CA ALA A 115 -6.69 -6.19 5.79
C ALA A 115 -5.57 -6.93 6.53
N LYS A 116 -5.19 -8.10 6.04
CA LYS A 116 -3.98 -8.82 6.43
C LYS A 116 -3.02 -8.90 5.27
N ILE A 117 -1.78 -8.50 5.52
CA ILE A 117 -0.69 -8.53 4.56
C ILE A 117 0.19 -9.72 4.92
N SER A 118 0.47 -10.57 3.93
CA SER A 118 1.32 -11.75 4.09
C SER A 118 2.11 -12.03 2.82
N LYS A 119 3.28 -12.66 2.97
CA LYS A 119 4.01 -13.27 1.85
C LYS A 119 3.62 -14.73 1.70
N GLU A 120 3.26 -15.17 0.50
CA GLU A 120 2.96 -16.57 0.24
C GLU A 120 4.26 -17.39 0.21
N LEU A 121 4.49 -18.21 1.24
CA LEU A 121 5.76 -18.97 1.39
C LEU A 121 5.83 -20.25 0.55
N PHE A 122 4.68 -20.77 0.09
CA PHE A 122 4.60 -22.06 -0.62
C PHE A 122 4.80 -21.97 -2.13
N ARG A 123 4.70 -20.76 -2.71
CA ARG A 123 5.00 -20.54 -4.12
C ARG A 123 6.48 -20.17 -4.24
N MET A 124 7.19 -20.75 -5.22
CA MET A 124 8.57 -20.37 -5.56
C MET A 124 8.71 -18.91 -6.06
N THR A 125 7.59 -18.18 -6.20
CA THR A 125 7.52 -16.78 -6.61
C THR A 125 7.31 -15.87 -5.41
N ASP A 126 7.93 -14.68 -5.42
CA ASP A 126 7.68 -13.59 -4.46
C ASP A 126 6.26 -13.03 -4.65
N THR A 127 5.26 -13.78 -4.21
CA THR A 127 3.84 -13.38 -4.25
C THR A 127 3.44 -12.89 -2.87
N TYR A 128 2.92 -11.67 -2.85
CA TYR A 128 2.39 -11.06 -1.65
C TYR A 128 0.89 -10.91 -1.78
N VAL A 129 0.22 -10.97 -0.63
CA VAL A 129 -1.22 -11.07 -0.52
C VAL A 129 -1.69 -9.98 0.42
N ILE A 130 -2.66 -9.19 -0.05
CA ILE A 130 -3.48 -8.31 0.80
C ILE A 130 -4.86 -8.97 0.87
N ASP A 131 -5.15 -9.61 2.00
CA ASP A 131 -6.45 -10.22 2.26
C ASP A 131 -7.36 -9.21 2.96
N VAL A 132 -8.29 -8.64 2.21
CA VAL A 132 -9.18 -7.55 2.65
C VAL A 132 -10.52 -8.14 3.07
N GLN A 133 -10.96 -7.86 4.30
CA GLN A 133 -12.20 -8.41 4.84
C GLN A 133 -13.43 -7.87 4.11
N ASP A 134 -13.50 -6.54 3.93
CA ASP A 134 -14.57 -5.87 3.17
C ASP A 134 -14.04 -5.40 1.80
N PRO A 135 -14.57 -5.93 0.68
CA PRO A 135 -14.21 -5.48 -0.66
C PRO A 135 -14.26 -3.97 -0.89
N GLY A 136 -15.14 -3.25 -0.19
CA GLY A 136 -15.23 -1.79 -0.27
C GLY A 136 -13.95 -1.06 0.15
N ASN A 137 -13.13 -1.69 0.99
CA ASN A 137 -11.86 -1.16 1.48
C ASN A 137 -10.65 -1.58 0.62
N ALA A 138 -10.85 -2.36 -0.45
CA ALA A 138 -9.74 -2.98 -1.18
C ALA A 138 -8.77 -1.96 -1.79
N LEU A 139 -9.29 -0.92 -2.43
CA LEU A 139 -8.46 0.16 -2.99
C LEU A 139 -7.73 0.95 -1.90
N ASP A 140 -8.40 1.21 -0.78
CA ASP A 140 -7.83 2.00 0.31
C ASP A 140 -6.70 1.22 1.00
N ALA A 141 -6.95 -0.05 1.32
CA ALA A 141 -5.93 -0.96 1.85
C ALA A 141 -4.74 -1.09 0.89
N LEU A 142 -4.99 -1.24 -0.42
CA LEU A 142 -3.93 -1.26 -1.43
C LEU A 142 -3.08 0.01 -1.35
N MET A 143 -3.69 1.21 -1.36
CA MET A 143 -2.95 2.47 -1.31
C MET A 143 -2.04 2.59 -0.08
N PHE A 144 -2.51 2.19 1.10
CA PHE A 144 -1.70 2.22 2.31
C PHE A 144 -0.56 1.20 2.30
N VAL A 145 -0.81 -0.01 1.79
CA VAL A 145 0.24 -1.02 1.60
C VAL A 145 1.30 -0.54 0.62
N LEU A 146 0.89 0.08 -0.48
CA LEU A 146 1.81 0.67 -1.46
C LEU A 146 2.64 1.80 -0.83
N ALA A 147 2.03 2.65 0.02
CA ALA A 147 2.73 3.72 0.73
C ALA A 147 3.76 3.21 1.77
N ILE A 148 3.53 2.05 2.37
CA ILE A 148 4.49 1.40 3.26
C ILE A 148 5.66 0.82 2.46
N ASP A 149 5.38 0.12 1.37
CA ASP A 149 6.41 -0.48 0.51
C ASP A 149 7.33 0.59 -0.12
N ALA A 150 6.70 1.62 -0.68
CA ALA A 150 7.26 2.91 -1.05
C ALA A 150 8.34 3.43 -0.10
N GLU A 151 8.04 3.48 1.21
CA GLU A 151 8.98 3.94 2.24
C GLU A 151 10.18 2.99 2.37
N LYS A 152 9.95 1.68 2.29
CA LYS A 152 11.00 0.66 2.39
C LYS A 152 11.97 0.75 1.20
N CYS A 153 11.47 1.03 -0.01
CA CYS A 153 12.31 1.21 -1.20
C CYS A 153 13.18 2.48 -1.15
N SER A 154 12.67 3.59 -0.62
CA SER A 154 13.42 4.85 -0.52
C SER A 154 14.64 4.78 0.43
N ARG A 155 14.80 3.70 1.19
CA ARG A 155 15.90 3.52 2.16
C ARG A 155 17.11 2.75 1.60
N ASN A 156 16.98 2.13 0.43
CA ASN A 156 18.06 1.41 -0.25
C ASN A 156 18.64 2.26 -1.38
#